data_AF-U1P1R6-F1
#
_entry.id   AF-U1P1R6-F1
#
_cell.length_a   1.000
_cell.length_b   1.000
_cell.length_c   1.000
_cell.angle_alpha   90.00
_cell.angle_beta   90.00
_cell.angle_gamma   90.00
#
_symmetry.space_group_name_H-M   'P 1'
#
loop_
_entity.id
_entity.type
_entity.pdbx_description
1 polymer ?
#
loop_
_entity_poly.entity_id
_entity_poly.type
_entity_poly.pdbx_seq_one_letter_code
_entity_poly.pdbx_strand_id
1 'polypeptide(L)'
;MVVILLIAVLLFGANKIPKLARSTGQAMGEFQKGREQVEDELSQMEEAMDPEADIDNQNPDDEFSIDDDNPDEEFSIDENEDEDEYMNLDSDTNNS
;
A
#
# COMPACT_ATOMS: atom_id res chain seq x y z
N MET A 1 -22.02 -36.27 -19.94
CA MET A 1 -21.47 -34.90 -19.79
C MET A 1 -21.63 -34.03 -21.03
N VAL A 2 -21.40 -34.53 -22.26
CA VAL A 2 -21.41 -33.70 -23.49
C VAL A 2 -22.70 -32.91 -23.72
N VAL A 3 -23.88 -33.49 -23.44
CA VAL A 3 -25.18 -32.80 -23.58
C VAL A 3 -25.27 -31.56 -22.67
N ILE A 4 -24.75 -31.64 -21.44
CA ILE A 4 -24.75 -30.53 -20.49
C ILE A 4 -23.83 -29.41 -20.97
N LEU A 5 -22.66 -29.76 -21.52
CA LEU A 5 -21.73 -28.77 -22.09
C LEU A 5 -22.33 -28.06 -23.31
N LEU A 6 -23.04 -28.79 -24.17
CA LEU A 6 -23.76 -28.19 -25.30
C LEU A 6 -24.82 -27.20 -24.83
N ILE A 7 -25.61 -27.56 -23.82
CA ILE A 7 -26.62 -26.66 -23.24
C ILE A 7 -25.95 -25.41 -22.64
N ALA A 8 -24.85 -25.57 -21.90
CA ALA A 8 -24.11 -24.44 -21.35
C ALA A 8 -23.58 -23.49 -22.44
N VAL A 9 -23.04 -24.02 -23.54
CA VAL A 9 -22.58 -23.22 -24.69
C VAL A 9 -23.74 -22.53 -25.41
N LEU A 10 -24.93 -23.12 -25.45
CA LEU A 10 -26.12 -22.47 -26.02
C LEU A 10 -26.65 -21.34 -25.13
N LEU A 11 -26.66 -21.51 -23.81
CA LEU A 11 -27.11 -20.51 -22.86
C LEU A 11 -26.16 -19.32 -22.74
N PHE A 12 -24.85 -19.59 -22.64
CA PHE A 12 -23.84 -18.54 -22.51
C PHE A 12 -23.30 -18.06 -23.86
N GLY A 13 -23.50 -18.82 -24.94
CA GLY A 13 -22.91 -18.55 -26.25
C GLY A 13 -21.42 -18.95 -26.32
N ALA A 14 -21.00 -19.47 -27.48
CA ALA A 14 -19.61 -19.92 -27.72
C ALA A 14 -18.55 -18.83 -27.49
N ASN A 15 -18.94 -17.55 -27.53
CA ASN A 15 -18.04 -16.41 -27.37
C ASN A 15 -17.85 -15.92 -25.92
N LYS A 16 -18.72 -16.29 -24.97
CA LYS A 16 -18.62 -15.77 -23.58
C LYS A 16 -17.62 -16.55 -22.74
N ILE A 17 -17.62 -17.89 -22.82
CA ILE A 17 -16.70 -18.73 -22.03
C ILE A 17 -15.22 -18.41 -22.36
N PRO A 18 -14.78 -18.31 -23.63
CA PRO A 18 -13.38 -18.00 -23.95
C PRO A 18 -12.97 -16.59 -23.50
N LYS A 19 -13.89 -15.62 -23.57
CA LYS A 19 -13.62 -14.23 -23.15
C LYS A 19 -13.41 -14.14 -21.64
N LEU A 20 -14.26 -14.81 -20.85
CA LEU A 20 -14.14 -14.87 -19.39
C LEU A 20 -12.86 -15.59 -18.97
N ALA A 21 -12.56 -16.75 -19.60
CA ALA A 21 -11.32 -17.47 -19.32
C ALA A 21 -10.08 -16.62 -19.61
N ARG A 22 -10.10 -15.81 -20.66
CA ARG A 22 -8.97 -14.92 -20.99
C ARG A 22 -8.77 -13.82 -19.94
N SER A 23 -9.82 -13.09 -19.56
CA SER A 23 -9.70 -12.01 -18.57
C SER A 23 -9.36 -12.54 -17.17
N THR A 24 -10.01 -13.63 -16.74
CA THR A 24 -9.72 -14.26 -15.45
C THR A 24 -8.34 -14.90 -15.45
N GLY A 25 -7.91 -15.51 -16.56
CA GLY A 25 -6.56 -16.06 -16.69
C GLY A 25 -5.46 -14.99 -16.64
N GLN A 26 -5.70 -13.82 -17.24
CA GLN A 26 -4.77 -12.68 -17.16
C GLN A 26 -4.68 -12.15 -15.72
N ALA A 27 -5.82 -11.89 -15.08
CA ALA A 27 -5.86 -11.40 -13.69
C ALA A 27 -5.22 -12.40 -12.71
N MET A 28 -5.51 -13.70 -12.85
CA MET A 28 -4.89 -14.76 -12.04
C MET A 28 -3.37 -14.82 -12.27
N GLY A 29 -2.92 -14.66 -13.52
CA GLY A 29 -1.50 -14.68 -13.88
C GLY A 29 -0.71 -13.49 -13.32
N GLU A 30 -1.28 -12.28 -13.34
CA GLU A 30 -0.68 -11.09 -12.72
C GLU A 30 -0.70 -11.19 -11.20
N PHE A 31 -1.78 -11.70 -10.61
CA PHE A 31 -1.87 -11.96 -9.17
C PHE A 31 -0.82 -12.97 -8.70
N GLN A 32 -0.62 -14.07 -9.43
CA GLN A 32 0.40 -15.07 -9.11
C GLN A 32 1.81 -14.45 -9.09
N LYS A 33 2.14 -13.64 -10.10
CA LYS A 33 3.43 -12.91 -10.17
C LYS A 33 3.59 -11.91 -9.04
N GLY A 34 2.52 -11.21 -8.66
CA GLY A 34 2.54 -10.28 -7.53
C GLY A 34 2.78 -11.00 -6.20
N ARG A 35 2.17 -12.17 -6.02
CA ARG A 35 2.39 -13.00 -4.82
C ARG A 35 3.82 -13.51 -4.71
N GLU A 36 4.40 -13.96 -5.82
CA GLU A 36 5.79 -14.42 -5.88
C GLU A 36 6.77 -13.29 -5.51
N GLN A 37 6.58 -12.08 -6.07
CA GLN A 37 7.37 -10.90 -5.70
C GLN A 37 7.27 -10.56 -4.20
N VAL A 38 6.06 -10.60 -3.64
CA VAL A 38 5.86 -10.31 -2.20
C VAL A 38 6.53 -11.37 -1.32
N GLU A 39 6.50 -12.64 -1.71
CA GLU A 39 7.16 -13.73 -0.99
C GLU A 39 8.69 -13.58 -1.06
N ASP A 40 9.23 -13.27 -2.23
CA ASP A 40 10.65 -12.98 -2.42
C ASP A 40 11.09 -11.76 -1.60
N GLU A 41 10.30 -10.69 -1.55
CA GLU A 41 10.56 -9.50 -0.72
C GLU A 41 10.53 -9.83 0.78
N LEU A 42 9.55 -10.62 1.23
CA LEU A 42 9.47 -11.09 2.63
C LEU A 42 10.67 -11.96 3.00
N SER A 43 11.06 -12.90 2.15
CA SER A 43 12.22 -13.76 2.38
C SER A 43 13.51 -12.94 2.43
N GLN A 44 13.65 -11.93 1.58
CA GLN A 44 14.80 -11.04 1.60
C GLN A 44 14.82 -10.15 2.86
N MET A 45 13.66 -9.71 3.36
CA MET A 45 13.57 -8.98 4.63
C MET A 45 13.91 -9.88 5.83
N GLU A 46 13.47 -11.14 5.80
CA GLU A 46 13.80 -12.13 6.85
C GLU A 46 15.29 -12.50 6.84
N GLU A 47 15.91 -12.60 5.66
CA GLU A 47 17.36 -12.83 5.52
C GLU A 47 18.20 -11.59 5.83
N ALA A 48 17.68 -10.38 5.56
CA ALA A 48 18.33 -9.11 5.91
C ALA A 48 18.16 -8.73 7.39
N MET A 49 17.22 -9.36 8.11
CA MET A 49 17.15 -9.29 9.57
C MET A 49 18.19 -10.24 10.15
N ASP A 50 19.36 -9.70 10.48
CA ASP A 50 20.38 -10.40 11.24
C ASP A 50 19.78 -10.84 12.59
N PRO A 51 19.66 -12.16 12.89
CA PRO A 51 19.16 -12.64 14.17
C PRO A 51 20.05 -12.25 15.36
N GLU A 52 21.24 -11.67 15.12
CA GLU A 52 22.17 -11.14 16.13
C GLU A 52 22.19 -9.61 16.21
N ALA A 53 21.23 -8.88 15.60
CA ALA A 53 21.05 -7.47 15.92
C ALA A 53 20.66 -7.35 17.40
N ASP A 54 21.65 -6.98 18.24
CA ASP A 54 21.52 -6.73 19.68
C ASP A 54 20.22 -5.99 19.99
N ILE A 55 19.21 -6.74 20.43
CA ILE A 55 18.15 -6.22 21.30
C ILE A 55 18.88 -6.01 22.63
N ASP A 56 19.59 -4.87 22.74
CA ASP A 56 20.18 -4.44 24.00
C ASP A 56 19.03 -4.19 24.98
N ASN A 57 18.72 -5.24 25.72
CA ASN A 57 18.40 -5.26 27.13
C ASN A 57 17.63 -4.03 27.65
N GLN A 58 16.44 -3.76 27.12
CA GLN A 58 15.44 -3.01 27.88
C GLN A 58 14.85 -3.99 28.89
N ASN A 59 15.43 -3.94 30.09
CA ASN A 59 14.85 -4.51 31.29
C ASN A 59 13.36 -4.07 31.33
N PRO A 60 12.38 -4.98 31.45
CA PRO A 60 10.97 -4.61 31.60
C PRO A 60 10.67 -3.82 32.88
N ASP A 61 11.70 -3.56 33.67
CA ASP A 61 11.67 -2.89 34.96
C ASP A 61 12.10 -1.41 34.87
N ASP A 62 12.54 -0.92 33.70
CA ASP A 62 12.71 0.52 33.46
C ASP A 62 11.32 1.14 33.25
N GLU A 63 10.66 1.35 34.39
CA GLU A 63 9.45 2.12 34.55
C GLU A 63 9.65 3.48 33.86
N PHE A 64 8.98 3.65 32.71
CA PHE A 64 8.91 4.93 32.02
C PHE A 64 8.19 5.90 32.95
N SER A 65 8.97 6.61 33.76
CA SER A 65 8.49 7.64 34.66
C SER A 65 8.08 8.80 33.77
N ILE A 66 6.81 8.82 33.38
CA ILE A 66 6.19 10.03 32.87
C ILE A 66 6.08 10.93 34.10
N ASP A 67 7.03 11.85 34.26
CA ASP A 67 6.91 12.98 35.19
C ASP A 67 5.79 13.89 34.66
N ASP A 68 4.54 13.46 34.89
CA ASP A 68 3.31 14.21 34.65
C ASP A 68 3.10 15.19 35.81
N ASP A 69 4.00 16.16 35.93
CA ASP A 69 3.98 17.20 36.96
C ASP A 69 3.69 18.59 36.36
N ASN A 70 2.97 18.66 35.24
CA ASN A 70 2.38 19.92 34.79
C ASN A 70 1.05 19.74 34.02
N PRO A 71 -0.09 19.58 34.71
CA PRO A 71 -1.41 19.44 34.09
C PRO A 71 -1.94 20.73 33.40
N ASP A 72 -1.13 21.79 33.34
CA ASP A 72 -1.56 23.13 32.93
C ASP A 72 -1.09 23.53 31.52
N GLU A 73 -0.33 22.69 30.79
CA GLU A 73 0.00 22.97 29.39
C GLU A 73 -1.18 22.62 28.47
N GLU A 74 -2.01 23.64 28.26
CA GLU A 74 -3.07 23.65 27.24
C GLU A 74 -2.44 23.48 25.85
N PHE A 75 -2.73 22.34 25.20
CA PHE A 75 -2.29 22.03 23.85
C PHE A 75 -2.97 22.99 22.87
N SER A 76 -2.27 24.07 22.50
CA SER A 76 -2.71 24.97 21.44
C SER A 76 -2.25 24.41 20.09
N ILE A 77 -3.22 23.87 19.33
CA ILE A 77 -3.03 23.56 17.91
C ILE A 77 -3.06 24.90 17.18
N ASP A 78 -1.91 25.36 16.67
CA ASP A 78 -1.84 26.48 15.75
C ASP A 78 -2.30 26.01 14.36
N GLU A 79 -3.58 26.25 14.03
CA GLU A 79 -4.22 25.88 12.76
C GLU A 79 -3.97 26.91 11.64
N ASN A 80 -2.76 27.47 11.50
CA ASN A 80 -2.46 28.36 10.37
C ASN A 80 -1.10 28.06 9.74
N GLU A 81 -1.08 28.12 8.41
CA GLU A 81 0.07 27.97 7.50
C GLU A 81 0.36 26.48 7.17
N ASP A 82 -0.10 25.92 6.05
CA ASP A 82 0.22 26.33 4.67
C ASP A 82 -0.87 25.90 3.66
N GLU A 83 -1.79 26.80 3.32
CA GLU A 83 -2.52 26.75 2.06
C GLU A 83 -2.41 28.15 1.42
N ASP A 84 -1.70 28.25 0.28
CA ASP A 84 -1.85 29.26 -0.79
C ASP A 84 -0.52 29.75 -1.40
N GLU A 85 0.26 28.86 -2.04
CA GLU A 85 1.26 29.29 -3.04
C GLU A 85 0.56 29.52 -4.39
N TYR A 86 -0.11 30.68 -4.52
CA TYR A 86 -0.59 31.18 -5.80
C TYR A 86 0.61 31.63 -6.67
N MET A 87 0.75 30.99 -7.82
CA MET A 87 1.65 31.39 -8.91
C MET A 87 1.37 32.84 -9.35
N ASN A 88 2.21 33.78 -8.93
CA ASN A 88 2.29 35.10 -9.53
C ASN A 88 3.08 35.00 -10.85
N LEU A 89 2.39 34.86 -11.98
CA LEU A 89 2.97 35.17 -13.29
C LEU A 89 2.95 36.70 -13.47
N ASP A 90 3.96 37.38 -12.96
CA ASP A 90 4.26 38.73 -13.40
C ASP A 90 4.86 38.67 -14.81
N SER A 91 3.98 38.80 -15.81
CA SER A 91 4.36 39.07 -17.19
C SER A 91 4.71 40.55 -17.34
N ASP A 92 5.93 40.94 -16.96
CA ASP A 92 6.50 42.25 -17.32
C ASP A 92 8.01 42.13 -17.62
N THR A 93 8.34 41.46 -18.72
CA THR A 93 9.59 41.76 -19.44
C THR A 93 9.33 42.89 -20.42
N ASN A 94 9.28 44.11 -19.88
CA ASN A 94 9.45 45.32 -20.66
C ASN A 94 10.89 45.80 -20.43
N ASN A 95 11.80 45.35 -21.29
CA ASN A 95 13.14 45.92 -21.40
C ASN A 95 13.58 45.95 -22.87
N SER A 96 13.68 47.19 -23.37
CA SER A 96 14.24 47.68 -24.65
C SER A 96 13.42 47.51 -25.93
#